data_AF-A0A359GXR0-F1
#
_entry.id   AF-A0A359GXR0-F1
#
_cell.length_a   1.000
_cell.length_b   1.000
_cell.length_c   1.000
_cell.angle_alpha   90.00
_cell.angle_beta   90.00
_cell.angle_gamma   90.00
#
_symmetry.space_group_name_H-M   'P 1'
#
loop_
_entity.id
_entity.type
_entity.pdbx_description
1 polymer ?
#
loop_
_entity_poly.entity_id
_entity_poly.type
_entity_poly.pdbx_seq_one_letter_code
_entity_poly.pdbx_strand_id
1 'polypeptide(L)' 'MTERYWAEGGELRMTLTIEDPMFLREPTSYTTRWLPAREDYQLQAYDCDPEAARASVRFYPSKYK' A
#
# COMPACT_ATOMS: atom_id res chain seq x y z
N MET A 1 -15.08 -0.95 -8.75
CA MET A 1 -14.19 -1.55 -7.73
C MET A 1 -15.01 -1.81 -6.50
N THR A 2 -14.92 -3.02 -5.95
CA THR A 2 -15.66 -3.44 -4.76
C THR A 2 -14.72 -4.12 -3.78
N GLU A 3 -14.84 -3.78 -2.49
CA GLU A 3 -14.08 -4.41 -1.42
C GLU A 3 -15.04 -5.11 -0.46
N ARG A 4 -14.71 -6.35 -0.08
CA ARG A 4 -15.43 -7.10 0.95
C ARG A 4 -14.46 -7.51 2.04
N TYR A 5 -14.78 -7.14 3.28
CA TYR A 5 -14.00 -7.45 4.47
C TYR A 5 -14.73 -8.43 5.38
N TRP A 6 -13.98 -9.32 6.01
CA TRP A 6 -14.49 -10.16 7.09
C TRP A 6 -13.34 -10.61 8.00
N ALA A 7 -13.69 -10.95 9.24
CA ALA A 7 -12.76 -11.54 10.20
C ALA A 7 -13.05 -13.05 10.31
N GLU A 8 -12.01 -13.87 10.32
CA GLU A 8 -12.13 -15.32 10.41
C GLU A 8 -10.88 -15.92 11.07
N GLY A 9 -11.06 -16.68 12.14
CA GLY A 9 -9.94 -17.34 12.82
C GLY A 9 -8.87 -16.40 13.38
N GLY A 10 -9.24 -15.16 13.74
CA GLY A 10 -8.29 -14.12 14.19
C GLY A 10 -7.52 -13.43 13.05
N GLU A 11 -7.76 -13.81 11.79
CA GLU A 11 -7.25 -13.14 10.61
C GLU A 11 -8.26 -12.08 10.14
N LEU A 12 -7.76 -10.96 9.60
CA LEU A 12 -8.56 -10.08 8.76
C LEU A 12 -8.41 -10.55 7.31
N ARG A 13 -9.50 -10.60 6.56
CA ARG A 13 -9.50 -10.95 5.14
C ARG A 13 -10.19 -9.87 4.33
N MET A 14 -9.71 -9.65 3.11
CA MET A 14 -10.30 -8.76 2.13
C MET A 14 -10.29 -9.39 0.77
N THR A 15 -11.43 -9.36 0.08
CA THR A 15 -11.50 -9.57 -1.36
C THR A 15 -11.68 -8.23 -2.05
N LEU A 16 -10.78 -7.92 -2.97
CA LEU A 16 -10.86 -6.79 -3.88
C LEU A 16 -11.30 -7.28 -5.26
N THR A 17 -12.39 -6.74 -5.78
CA THR A 17 -12.87 -6.98 -7.14
C THR A 17 -12.70 -5.72 -7.98
N ILE A 18 -11.93 -5.82 -9.06
CA ILE A 18 -11.64 -4.74 -10.00
C ILE A 18 -12.37 -5.02 -11.31
N GLU A 19 -13.04 -3.98 -11.82
CA GLU A 19 -13.68 -3.98 -13.14
C GLU A 19 -12.98 -2.92 -13.96
N ASP A 20 -12.32 -3.33 -15.04
CA ASP A 20 -11.68 -2.43 -15.99
C ASP A 20 -11.87 -2.99 -17.40
N PRO A 21 -12.84 -2.48 -18.18
CA PRO A 21 -13.11 -3.00 -19.52
C PRO A 21 -12.03 -2.67 -20.56
N MET A 22 -11.06 -1.81 -20.24
CA MET A 22 -9.93 -1.52 -21.14
C MET A 22 -8.84 -2.58 -21.05
N PHE A 23 -8.62 -3.14 -19.85
CA PHE A 23 -7.51 -4.07 -19.58
C PHE A 23 -7.96 -5.48 -19.21
N LEU A 24 -9.16 -5.65 -18.66
CA LEU A 24 -9.68 -6.92 -18.16
C LEU A 24 -10.83 -7.43 -19.02
N ARG A 25 -10.84 -8.73 -19.30
CA ARG A 25 -11.93 -9.38 -20.05
C ARG A 25 -13.21 -9.53 -19.22
N GLU A 26 -13.05 -9.62 -17.91
CA GLU A 26 -14.13 -9.74 -16.93
C GLU A 26 -13.64 -9.20 -15.58
N PRO A 27 -14.55 -8.90 -14.63
CA PRO A 27 -14.19 -8.51 -13.27
C PRO A 27 -13.19 -9.49 -12.64
N THR A 28 -12.05 -8.99 -12.18
CA THR A 28 -11.00 -9.82 -11.56
C THR A 28 -11.02 -9.63 -10.05
N SER A 29 -10.97 -10.73 -9.30
CA SER A 29 -10.98 -10.70 -7.84
C SER A 29 -9.69 -11.25 -7.24
N TYR A 30 -9.16 -10.56 -6.24
CA TYR A 30 -8.01 -11.00 -5.46
C TYR A 30 -8.36 -10.98 -3.98
N THR A 31 -7.97 -12.04 -3.26
CA THR A 31 -8.18 -12.13 -1.81
C THR A 31 -6.85 -12.09 -1.09
N THR A 32 -6.75 -11.20 -0.12
CA THR A 32 -5.60 -11.08 0.78
C THR A 32 -6.03 -11.32 2.23
N ARG A 33 -5.06 -11.74 3.06
CA ARG A 33 -5.24 -11.93 4.50
C ARG A 33 -4.16 -11.18 5.27
N TRP A 34 -4.54 -10.65 6.42
CA TRP A 34 -3.63 -10.10 7.42
C TRP A 34 -3.66 -11.00 8.65
N LEU A 35 -2.47 -11.48 9.01
CA LEU A 35 -2.25 -12.18 10.26
C LEU A 35 -2.10 -11.16 11.38
N PRO A 36 -2.55 -11.49 12.61
CA PRO A 36 -2.23 -10.68 13.76
C PRO A 36 -0.71 -10.57 13.90
N ALA A 37 -0.26 -9.39 14.31
CA ALA A 37 1.14 -9.22 14.64
C ALA A 37 1.51 -10.10 15.86
N ARG A 38 2.77 -10.51 15.95
CA ARG A 38 3.28 -11.18 17.17
C ARG A 38 3.10 -10.28 18.39
N GLU A 39 2.96 -10.89 19.56
CA GLU A 39 3.02 -10.16 20.83
C GLU A 39 4.29 -9.28 20.85
N ASP A 40 4.15 -8.04 21.30
CA ASP A 40 5.17 -7.00 21.32
C ASP A 40 5.72 -6.53 19.95
N TYR A 41 5.08 -6.90 18.83
CA TYR A 41 5.46 -6.35 17.53
C TYR A 41 5.24 -4.83 17.48
N GLN A 42 6.32 -4.10 17.22
CA GLN A 42 6.26 -2.70 16.83
C GLN A 42 6.62 -2.57 15.36
N LEU A 43 5.75 -1.89 14.61
CA LEU A 43 6.04 -1.54 13.23
C LEU A 43 7.23 -0.58 13.24
N GLN A 44 8.34 -0.99 12.61
CA GLN A 44 9.48 -0.10 12.42
C GLN A 44 9.04 1.10 11.59
N ALA A 45 9.33 2.30 12.10
CA ALA A 45 9.16 3.50 11.30
C ALA A 45 10.05 3.38 10.07
N TYR A 46 9.51 3.74 8.91
CA TYR A 46 10.31 3.84 7.70
C TYR A 46 11.36 4.92 7.93
N ASP A 47 12.64 4.57 7.83
CA ASP A 47 13.77 5.47 8.04
C ASP A 47 13.91 6.43 6.84
N CYS A 48 12.98 7.38 6.78
CA CYS A 48 12.97 8.44 5.80
C CYS A 48 13.87 9.57 6.32
N ASP A 49 15.13 9.60 5.85
CA ASP A 49 15.97 10.78 6.02
C ASP A 49 15.50 11.86 5.03
N PRO A 50 14.85 12.94 5.52
CA PRO A 50 14.35 13.99 4.66
C PRO A 50 15.47 14.73 3.92
N GLU A 51 16.68 14.80 4.47
CA GLU A 51 17.83 15.45 3.82
C GLU A 51 18.41 14.56 2.72
N ALA A 52 18.53 13.25 2.95
CA ALA A 52 18.90 12.31 1.89
C ALA A 52 17.87 12.28 0.75
N ALA A 53 16.57 12.30 1.07
CA ALA A 53 15.48 12.33 0.09
C ALA A 53 15.52 13.59 -0.80
N ARG A 54 16.15 14.67 -0.33
CA ARG A 54 16.29 15.95 -1.06
C ARG A 54 17.54 16.02 -1.93
N ALA A 55 18.34 14.95 -2.05
CA ALA A 55 19.54 14.95 -2.90
C ALA A 55 19.24 15.38 -4.36
N SER A 56 18.07 15.00 -4.89
CA SER A 56 17.63 15.38 -6.24
C SER A 56 17.40 16.88 -6.42
N VAL A 57 17.05 17.62 -5.35
CA VAL A 57 16.81 19.09 -5.38
C VAL A 57 18.04 19.86 -5.87
N ARG A 58 19.25 19.34 -5.63
CA ARG A 58 20.50 19.96 -6.10
C ARG A 58 20.60 20.05 -7.63
N PHE A 59 19.88 19.18 -8.34
CA PHE A 59 19.85 19.17 -9.82
C PHE A 59 18.72 20.03 -10.40
N TYR A 60 17.85 20.59 -9.56
CA TYR A 60 16.82 21.54 -10.01
C TYR A 60 17.35 22.97 -9.84
N PRO A 61 17.71 23.66 -10.94
CA PRO A 61 18.10 25.06 -10.84
C PRO A 61 16.91 25.87 -10.30
N SER A 62 17.11 26.52 -9.14
CA SER A 62 16.11 27.41 -8.55
C SER A 62 15.77 28.54 -9.52
N LYS A 63 14.48 28.75 -9.79
CA LYS A 63 14.00 29.88 -10.59
C LYS A 63 14.05 31.21 -9.83
N TYR A 64 14.32 31.17 -8.52
CA TYR A 64 14.41 32.35 -7.66
C TYR A 64 15.84 32.46 -7.14
N LYS A 65 16.48 33.61 -7.40
CA LYS A 65 17.79 34.01 -6.89
C LYS A 65 17.63 34.86 -5.63
#